data_AF-R1DD12-F1
#
_entry.id   AF-R1DD12-F1
#
_cell.length_a   1.000
_cell.length_b   1.000
_cell.length_c   1.000
_cell.angle_alpha   90.00
_cell.angle_beta   90.00
_cell.angle_gamma   90.00
#
_symmetry.space_group_name_H-M   'P 1'
#
loop_
_entity.id
_entity.type
_entity.pdbx_description
1 polymer ?
#
loop_
_entity_poly.entity_id
_entity_poly.type
_entity_poly.pdbx_seq_one_letter_code
_entity_poly.pdbx_strand_id
1 'polypeptide(L)'
;MPKVGSIPRSATVAWSSSNEHSGLLAAGTVAGAISDTFDSTSHLDVFSLDLQGGAELPLVGSLACNDRFSRLTWGTKGVADGSLPYGLLAAGTANGSVQI
;
A
#
# COMPACT_ATOMS: atom_id res chain seq x y z
N MET A 1 10.25 -15.36 -15.14
CA MET A 1 10.66 -14.24 -14.26
C MET A 1 10.66 -14.76 -12.83
N PRO A 2 11.70 -14.51 -12.02
CA PRO A 2 11.69 -14.92 -10.61
C PRO A 2 10.63 -14.13 -9.84
N LYS A 3 9.95 -14.81 -8.92
CA LYS A 3 9.00 -14.21 -7.98
C LYS A 3 9.80 -13.65 -6.79
N VAL A 4 9.69 -12.34 -6.56
CA VAL A 4 10.48 -11.60 -5.54
C VAL A 4 9.74 -11.50 -4.19
N GLY A 5 8.51 -12.02 -4.11
CA GLY A 5 7.75 -12.09 -2.86
C GLY A 5 6.28 -12.42 -3.12
N SER A 6 5.52 -12.71 -2.06
CA SER A 6 4.07 -12.88 -2.17
C SER A 6 3.36 -12.77 -0.84
N ILE A 7 2.19 -12.14 -0.90
CA ILE A 7 1.27 -12.01 0.22
C ILE A 7 -0.09 -12.49 -0.29
N PRO A 8 -0.70 -13.53 0.32
CA PRO A 8 -1.97 -14.09 -0.13
C PRO A 8 -3.14 -13.21 0.31
N ARG A 9 -3.31 -12.05 -0.35
CA ARG A 9 -4.38 -11.09 -0.05
C ARG A 9 -4.91 -10.43 -1.31
N SER A 10 -6.18 -10.02 -1.26
CA SER A 10 -6.78 -9.17 -2.29
C SER A 10 -6.56 -7.70 -1.94
N ALA A 11 -5.71 -7.02 -2.71
CA ALA A 11 -5.34 -5.63 -2.44
C ALA A 11 -5.21 -4.79 -3.71
N THR A 12 -5.49 -3.50 -3.59
CA THR A 12 -5.05 -2.49 -4.53
C THR A 12 -3.70 -1.94 -4.06
N VAL A 13 -2.80 -1.62 -4.98
CA VAL A 13 -1.41 -1.32 -4.64
C VAL A 13 -0.92 -0.02 -5.25
N ALA A 14 0.02 0.62 -4.57
CA ALA A 14 0.77 1.76 -5.08
C ALA A 14 2.23 1.67 -4.66
N TRP A 15 3.14 1.83 -5.62
CA TRP A 15 4.58 1.92 -5.35
C TRP A 15 4.94 3.34 -4.93
N SER A 16 5.88 3.46 -3.98
CA SER A 16 6.49 4.76 -3.69
C SER A 16 7.12 5.34 -4.96
N SER A 17 6.75 6.57 -5.27
CA SER A 17 7.28 7.30 -6.42
C SER A 17 8.61 8.02 -6.12
N SER A 18 9.13 7.95 -4.89
CA SER A 18 10.41 8.57 -4.54
C SER A 18 11.59 7.64 -4.85
N ASN A 19 12.69 8.20 -5.37
CA ASN A 19 13.91 7.43 -5.62
C ASN A 19 14.53 6.86 -4.33
N GLU A 20 14.49 7.62 -3.23
CA GLU A 20 15.04 7.21 -1.93
C GLU A 20 14.29 6.03 -1.29
N HIS A 21 13.03 5.83 -1.66
CA HIS A 21 12.16 4.79 -1.09
C HIS A 21 11.48 3.93 -2.16
N SER A 22 12.16 3.72 -3.30
CA SER A 22 11.59 3.01 -4.46
C SER A 22 11.21 1.55 -4.20
N GLY A 23 11.70 0.95 -3.10
CA GLY A 23 11.35 -0.40 -2.65
C GLY A 23 10.06 -0.47 -1.82
N LEU A 24 9.41 0.65 -1.50
CA LEU A 24 8.19 0.62 -0.69
C LEU A 24 6.93 0.39 -1.53
N LEU A 25 6.07 -0.50 -1.04
CA LEU A 25 4.80 -0.88 -1.64
C LEU A 25 3.67 -0.68 -0.63
N ALA A 26 2.72 0.20 -0.94
CA ALA A 26 1.48 0.29 -0.18
C ALA A 26 0.44 -0.67 -0.77
N ALA A 27 -0.30 -1.36 0.09
CA ALA A 27 -1.34 -2.31 -0.25
C ALA A 27 -2.57 -2.07 0.61
N GLY A 28 -3.65 -1.60 -0.02
CA GLY A 28 -4.95 -1.39 0.62
C GLY A 28 -5.90 -2.55 0.36
N THR A 29 -6.66 -3.00 1.36
CA THR A 29 -7.71 -4.01 1.18
C THR A 29 -8.71 -3.57 0.09
N VAL A 30 -8.83 -4.37 -0.97
CA VAL A 30 -9.63 -3.99 -2.15
C VAL A 30 -11.13 -4.09 -1.88
N ALA A 31 -11.90 -3.13 -2.41
CA ALA A 31 -13.35 -3.16 -2.38
C ALA A 31 -13.89 -4.39 -3.16
N GLY A 32 -14.90 -5.06 -2.62
CA GLY A 32 -15.50 -6.25 -3.23
C GLY A 32 -14.77 -7.57 -2.96
N ALA A 33 -13.60 -7.55 -2.32
CA ALA A 33 -12.97 -8.79 -1.85
C ALA A 33 -13.69 -9.37 -0.64
N ILE A 34 -13.94 -10.68 -0.68
CA ILE A 34 -14.45 -11.47 0.44
C ILE A 34 -13.24 -12.18 1.05
N SER A 35 -12.98 -11.94 2.33
CA SER A 35 -11.95 -12.69 3.07
C SER A 35 -12.48 -14.08 3.41
N ASP A 36 -11.61 -15.09 3.37
CA ASP A 36 -11.91 -16.46 3.80
C ASP A 36 -12.38 -16.52 5.27
N THR A 37 -12.01 -15.53 6.08
CA THR A 37 -12.39 -15.39 7.49
C THR A 37 -13.63 -14.53 7.73
N PHE A 38 -14.29 -14.03 6.67
CA PHE A 38 -15.37 -13.03 6.74
C PHE A 38 -14.99 -11.74 7.49
N ASP A 39 -13.70 -11.47 7.64
CA ASP A 39 -13.22 -10.25 8.26
C ASP A 39 -13.62 -9.03 7.40
N SER A 40 -14.38 -8.13 8.01
CA SER A 40 -14.82 -6.88 7.39
C SER A 40 -13.76 -5.78 7.52
N THR A 41 -12.70 -5.98 8.30
CA THR A 41 -11.65 -4.99 8.57
C THR A 41 -10.88 -4.65 7.30
N SER A 42 -10.82 -3.35 6.99
CA SER A 42 -9.98 -2.82 5.92
C SER A 42 -8.64 -2.40 6.49
N HIS A 43 -7.56 -2.64 5.74
CA HIS A 43 -6.22 -2.25 6.14
C HIS A 43 -5.49 -1.55 4.99
N LEU A 44 -4.71 -0.55 5.34
CA LEU A 44 -3.67 0.03 4.50
C LEU A 44 -2.32 -0.38 5.08
N ASP A 45 -1.62 -1.24 4.36
CA ASP A 45 -0.35 -1.80 4.78
C ASP A 45 0.78 -1.33 3.88
N VAL A 46 1.95 -1.12 4.44
CA VAL A 46 3.17 -0.77 3.69
C VAL A 46 4.18 -1.88 3.87
N PHE A 47 4.74 -2.34 2.77
CA PHE A 47 5.75 -3.38 2.70
C PHE A 47 7.04 -2.81 2.12
N SER A 48 8.18 -3.34 2.56
CA SER A 48 9.46 -3.07 1.92
C SER A 48 9.85 -4.26 1.05
N LEU A 49 10.16 -4.02 -0.22
CA LEU A 49 10.70 -4.98 -1.15
C LEU A 49 12.20 -4.72 -1.36
N ASP A 50 13.00 -5.76 -1.17
CA ASP A 50 14.38 -5.73 -1.61
C ASP A 50 14.48 -5.96 -3.13
N LEU A 51 14.79 -4.89 -3.86
CA LEU A 51 14.94 -4.93 -5.32
C LEU A 51 16.20 -5.67 -5.78
N GLN A 52 17.12 -6.02 -4.87
CA GLN A 52 18.37 -6.70 -5.19
C GLN A 52 18.27 -8.23 -5.15
N GLY A 53 17.12 -8.80 -4.74
CA GLY A 53 16.87 -10.24 -4.86
C GLY A 53 16.36 -10.94 -3.61
N GLY A 54 15.89 -10.21 -2.60
CA GLY A 54 15.18 -10.80 -1.45
C GLY A 54 13.81 -11.34 -1.84
N ALA A 55 13.42 -12.50 -1.31
CA ALA A 55 12.09 -13.10 -1.53
C ALA A 55 11.04 -12.64 -0.49
N GLU A 56 11.45 -11.79 0.44
CA GLU A 56 10.64 -11.35 1.57
C GLU A 56 10.00 -9.98 1.31
N LEU A 57 8.79 -9.83 1.83
CA LEU A 57 8.04 -8.57 1.84
C LEU A 57 7.71 -8.23 3.30
N PRO A 58 8.69 -7.78 4.09
CA PRO A 58 8.44 -7.36 5.47
C PRO A 58 7.42 -6.22 5.52
N LEU A 59 6.46 -6.36 6.45
CA LEU A 59 5.50 -5.31 6.80
C LEU A 59 6.24 -4.22 7.59
N VAL A 60 6.27 -3.01 7.05
CA VAL A 60 6.90 -1.84 7.72
C VAL A 60 5.89 -0.97 8.46
N GLY A 61 4.60 -1.07 8.12
CA GLY A 61 3.53 -0.35 8.80
C GLY A 61 2.15 -0.84 8.39
N SER A 62 1.18 -0.71 9.29
CA SER A 62 -0.21 -1.08 9.07
C SER A 62 -1.14 -0.05 9.70
N LEU A 63 -2.22 0.26 9.00
CA LEU A 63 -3.29 1.13 9.46
C LEU A 63 -4.63 0.45 9.25
N ALA A 64 -5.44 0.34 10.31
CA ALA A 64 -6.83 -0.08 10.20
C ALA A 64 -7.68 1.06 9.60
N CYS A 65 -8.54 0.73 8.66
CA CYS A 65 -9.38 1.66 7.93
C CYS A 65 -10.86 1.23 8.01
N ASN A 66 -11.76 2.21 7.94
CA ASN A 66 -13.20 1.95 7.96
C ASN A 66 -13.71 1.47 6.60
N ASP A 67 -13.12 1.98 5.52
CA ASP A 67 -13.55 1.71 4.16
C ASP A 67 -12.50 0.92 3.38
N ARG A 68 -12.97 0.10 2.44
CA ARG A 68 -12.12 -0.61 1.48
C ARG A 68 -11.72 0.31 0.33
N PHE A 69 -10.66 -0.04 -0.37
CA PHE A 69 -10.05 0.80 -1.39
C PHE A 69 -10.44 0.36 -2.80
N SER A 70 -10.82 1.33 -3.65
CA SER A 70 -11.04 1.13 -5.08
C SER A 70 -9.79 1.48 -5.89
N ARG A 71 -9.03 2.50 -5.45
CA ARG A 71 -7.73 2.89 -6.00
C ARG A 71 -6.80 3.41 -4.91
N LEU A 72 -5.51 3.22 -5.14
CA LEU A 72 -4.43 3.75 -4.31
C LEU A 72 -3.36 4.38 -5.20
N THR A 73 -2.79 5.50 -4.77
CA THR A 73 -1.67 6.17 -5.45
C THR A 73 -0.70 6.73 -4.41
N TRP A 74 0.57 6.84 -4.78
CA TRP A 74 1.62 7.34 -3.91
C TRP A 74 2.40 8.44 -4.62
N GLY A 75 2.22 9.68 -4.17
CA GLY A 75 2.87 10.87 -4.71
C GLY A 75 4.12 11.29 -3.93
N THR A 76 4.93 12.14 -4.53
CA THR A 76 6.20 12.65 -3.96
C THR A 76 6.07 14.00 -3.25
N LYS A 77 4.86 14.44 -2.94
CA LYS A 77 4.62 15.71 -2.25
C LYS A 77 5.34 15.69 -0.90
N GLY A 78 6.12 16.74 -0.62
CA GLY A 78 6.87 16.90 0.64
C GLY A 78 8.15 16.06 0.75
N VAL A 79 8.50 15.27 -0.27
CA VAL A 79 9.76 14.50 -0.26
C VAL A 79 10.95 15.45 -0.41
N ALA A 80 10.88 16.40 -1.35
CA ALA A 80 12.00 17.28 -1.69
C ALA A 80 12.38 18.27 -0.58
N ASP A 81 11.41 18.73 0.21
CA ASP A 81 11.63 19.64 1.34
C ASP A 81 11.70 18.92 2.70
N GLY A 82 11.57 17.59 2.70
CA GLY A 82 11.61 16.75 3.89
C GLY A 82 10.38 16.83 4.80
N SER A 83 9.33 17.56 4.44
CA SER A 83 8.10 17.65 5.24
C SER A 83 7.32 16.33 5.30
N LEU A 84 7.37 15.55 4.22
CA LEU A 84 6.83 14.20 4.10
C LEU A 84 7.89 13.32 3.43
N PRO A 85 8.86 12.77 4.20
CA PRO A 85 10.02 12.08 3.64
C PRO A 85 9.64 10.86 2.79
N TYR A 86 8.55 10.19 3.15
CA TYR A 86 7.99 9.07 2.40
C TYR A 86 6.97 9.48 1.33
N GLY A 87 6.68 10.77 1.16
CA GLY A 87 5.65 11.27 0.26
C GLY A 87 4.24 11.15 0.83
N LEU A 88 3.26 11.08 -0.06
CA LEU A 88 1.84 11.13 0.28
C LEU A 88 1.07 9.99 -0.39
N LEU A 89 0.34 9.21 0.39
CA LEU A 89 -0.62 8.24 -0.12
C LEU A 89 -1.98 8.91 -0.30
N ALA A 90 -2.67 8.59 -1.38
CA ALA A 90 -4.05 9.00 -1.59
C ALA A 90 -4.85 7.81 -2.11
N ALA A 91 -6.08 7.66 -1.63
CA ALA A 91 -6.89 6.51 -1.92
C ALA A 91 -8.34 6.90 -2.21
N GLY A 92 -8.91 6.31 -3.26
CA GLY A 92 -10.35 6.30 -3.48
C GLY A 92 -10.94 5.13 -2.69
N THR A 93 -11.99 5.38 -1.91
CA THR A 93 -12.61 4.36 -1.07
C THR A 93 -13.93 3.86 -1.69
N ALA A 94 -14.45 2.76 -1.16
CA ALA A 94 -15.68 2.13 -1.62
C ALA A 94 -16.94 2.98 -1.38
N ASN A 95 -16.88 3.92 -0.42
CA ASN A 95 -18.00 4.82 -0.11
C ASN A 95 -18.05 6.07 -1.02
N GLY A 96 -17.12 6.20 -1.97
CA GLY A 96 -17.05 7.33 -2.90
C GLY A 96 -16.24 8.53 -2.39
N SER A 97 -15.59 8.43 -1.23
CA SER A 97 -14.69 9.46 -0.72
C SER A 97 -13.24 9.26 -1.19
N VAL A 98 -12.46 10.34 -1.08
CA VAL A 98 -11.00 10.32 -1.22
C VAL A 98 -10.37 10.54 0.14
N GLN A 99 -9.46 9.66 0.53
CA GLN A 99 -8.67 9.74 1.75
C GLN A 99 -7.20 9.98 1.42
N ILE A 100 -6.51 10.70 2.30
CA ILE A 100 -5.09 11.07 2.20
C ILE A 100 -4.46 10.78 3.56
#